data_AF-A0A960IA60-F1
#
_entry.id   AF-A0A960IA60-F1
#
_cell.length_a   1.000
_cell.length_b   1.000
_cell.length_c   1.000
_cell.angle_alpha   90.00
_cell.angle_beta   90.00
_cell.angle_gamma   90.00
#
_symmetry.space_group_name_H-M   'P 1'
#
loop_
_entity.id
_entity.type
_entity.pdbx_description
1 polymer ?
#
loop_
_entity_poly.entity_id
_entity_poly.type
_entity_poly.pdbx_seq_one_letter_code
_entity_poly.pdbx_strand_id
1 'polypeptide(L)' 'MNVTTGDVVEIDVQGEAMTALVLLATPEAVILDPCDGTMPLVFRPEDLADVRVFDPAFA' A
#
# COMPACT_ATOMS: atom_id res chain seq x y z
N MET A 1 0.56 0.40 -12.43
CA MET A 1 0.64 0.27 -10.96
C MET A 1 2.06 -0.17 -10.64
N ASN A 2 2.77 0.56 -9.78
CA ASN A 2 4.17 0.27 -9.42
C ASN A 2 4.29 -0.48 -8.09
N VAL A 3 3.22 -1.16 -7.67
CA VAL A 3 3.15 -1.94 -6.43
C VAL A 3 2.82 -3.38 -6.75
N THR A 4 3.39 -4.27 -5.95
CA THR A 4 3.31 -5.72 -6.08
C THR A 4 2.89 -6.31 -4.75
N THR A 5 2.21 -7.46 -4.78
CA THR A 5 1.91 -8.20 -3.55
C THR A 5 3.18 -8.53 -2.79
N GLY A 6 3.19 -8.23 -1.49
CA GLY A 6 4.35 -8.39 -0.60
C GLY A 6 5.19 -7.12 -0.42
N ASP A 7 4.98 -6.08 -1.23
CA ASP A 7 5.67 -4.81 -1.03
C ASP A 7 5.26 -4.17 0.30
N VAL A 8 6.20 -3.50 0.97
CA VAL A 8 5.90 -2.58 2.06
C VAL A 8 5.90 -1.18 1.46
N VAL A 9 4.85 -0.41 1.73
CA VAL A 9 4.66 0.91 1.13
C VAL A 9 4.33 1.98 2.16
N GLU A 10 4.67 3.21 1.83
CA GLU A 10 4.15 4.42 2.46
C GLU A 10 3.09 5.03 1.54
N ILE A 11 1.94 5.36 2.11
CA ILE A 11 0.81 6.01 1.42
C ILE A 11 0.31 7.19 2.24
N ASP A 12 -0.30 8.17 1.58
CA ASP A 12 -1.07 9.21 2.25
C ASP A 12 -2.55 8.81 2.29
N VAL A 13 -3.12 8.75 3.49
CA VAL A 13 -4.57 8.59 3.68
C VAL A 13 -5.07 9.77 4.49
N GLN A 14 -5.86 10.63 3.84
CA GLN A 14 -6.48 11.82 4.46
C GLN A 14 -5.46 12.82 5.05
N GLY A 15 -4.29 12.95 4.42
CA GLY A 15 -3.23 13.87 4.84
C GLY A 15 -2.30 13.30 5.92
N GLU A 16 -2.45 12.02 6.26
CA GLU A 16 -1.59 11.31 7.18
C GLU A 16 -0.81 10.20 6.45
N ALA A 17 0.51 10.23 6.57
CA ALA A 17 1.37 9.20 6.02
C ALA A 17 1.26 7.93 6.88
N MET A 18 0.95 6.80 6.25
CA MET A 18 0.93 5.50 6.91
C MET A 18 1.78 4.49 6.14
N THR A 19 2.39 3.57 6.89
CA THR A 19 3.07 2.39 6.32
C THR A 19 2.09 1.23 6.27
N ALA A 20 2.08 0.50 5.15
CA ALA A 20 1.23 -0.67 4.97
C ALA A 20 1.93 -1.79 4.19
N LEU A 21 1.51 -3.03 4.43
CA LEU A 21 1.88 -4.20 3.64
C LEU A 21 0.86 -4.41 2.52
N VAL A 22 1.34 -4.62 1.29
CA VAL A 22 0.48 -4.98 0.16
C VAL A 22 0.09 -6.45 0.25
N LEU A 23 -1.15 -6.73 0.64
CA LEU A 23 -1.69 -8.09 0.71
C LEU A 23 -2.09 -8.65 -0.66
N LEU A 24 -2.55 -7.79 -1.57
CA LEU A 24 -2.97 -8.15 -2.92
C LEU A 24 -2.80 -6.94 -3.86
N ALA A 25 -2.25 -7.17 -5.05
CA ALA A 25 -2.16 -6.17 -6.11
C ALA A 25 -2.64 -6.79 -7.43
N THR A 26 -3.76 -6.29 -7.95
CA THR A 26 -4.40 -6.74 -9.19
C THR A 26 -4.77 -5.53 -10.05
N PRO A 27 -5.07 -5.73 -11.34
CA PRO A 27 -5.59 -4.65 -12.18
C PRO A 27 -6.92 -4.04 -11.71
N GLU A 28 -7.65 -4.69 -10.81
CA GLU A 28 -8.96 -4.25 -10.33
C GLU A 28 -8.92 -3.69 -8.89
N ALA A 29 -7.98 -4.13 -8.07
CA ALA A 29 -7.90 -3.75 -6.66
C ALA A 29 -6.49 -3.90 -6.06
N VAL A 30 -6.22 -3.07 -5.06
CA VAL A 30 -5.09 -3.19 -4.13
C VAL A 30 -5.63 -3.33 -2.72
N ILE A 31 -5.16 -4.32 -1.98
CA ILE A 31 -5.49 -4.53 -0.57
C ILE A 31 -4.24 -4.25 0.26
N LEU A 32 -4.37 -3.35 1.23
CA LEU A 32 -3.28 -2.88 2.08
C LEU A 32 -3.59 -3.17 3.55
N ASP A 33 -2.63 -3.76 4.26
CA ASP A 33 -2.69 -3.97 5.70
C ASP A 33 -1.84 -2.90 6.41
N PRO A 34 -2.43 -1.99 7.20
CA PRO A 34 -1.68 -0.99 7.97
C PRO A 34 -0.89 -1.60 9.15
N CYS A 35 -0.99 -2.91 9.39
CA CYS A 35 -0.27 -3.64 10.44
C CYS A 35 -0.54 -3.13 11.87
N ASP A 36 -1.66 -2.44 12.08
CA ASP A 36 -2.05 -1.84 13.37
C ASP A 36 -3.19 -2.60 14.07
N GLY A 37 -3.64 -3.73 13.48
CA GLY A 37 -4.72 -4.57 13.97
C GLY A 37 -6.13 -4.13 13.53
N THR A 38 -6.24 -3.08 12.71
CA THR A 38 -7.49 -2.69 12.06
C THR A 38 -7.76 -3.53 10.82
N MET A 39 -8.90 -3.29 10.16
CA MET A 39 -9.26 -4.00 8.93
C MET A 39 -8.41 -3.51 7.75
N PRO A 40 -7.99 -4.41 6.84
CA PRO A 40 -7.29 -4.01 5.63
C PRO A 40 -8.09 -3.00 4.79
N LEU A 41 -7.36 -2.06 4.20
CA LEU A 41 -7.89 -1.04 3.31
C LEU A 41 -7.95 -1.58 1.88
N VAL A 42 -9.00 -1.23 1.15
CA VAL A 42 -9.19 -1.63 -0.24
C VAL A 42 -9.24 -0.40 -1.12
N PHE A 43 -8.33 -0.33 -2.09
CA PHE A 43 -8.21 0.76 -3.04
C PHE A 43 -8.44 0.25 -4.45
N ARG A 44 -8.96 1.13 -5.31
CA ARG A 44 -8.77 0.94 -6.74
C ARG A 44 -7.35 1.35 -7.13
N PRO A 45 -6.75 0.69 -8.14
CA PRO A 45 -5.42 1.05 -8.63
C PRO A 45 -5.24 2.54 -8.95
N GLU A 46 -6.26 3.17 -9.53
CA GLU A 46 -6.23 4.57 -9.94
C GLU A 46 -6.30 5.56 -8.76
N ASP A 47 -6.84 5.13 -7.62
CA ASP A 47 -6.97 5.96 -6.41
C ASP A 47 -5.69 5.91 -5.55
N LEU A 48 -4.80 4.95 -5.83
CA LEU A 48 -3.56 4.75 -5.10
C LEU A 48 -2.45 5.67 -5.64
N ALA A 49 -2.65 6.97 -5.44
CA ALA A 49 -1.68 8.02 -5.78
C ALA A 49 -0.58 8.13 -4.71
N ASP A 50 0.58 8.67 -5.11
CA ASP A 50 1.69 9.02 -4.20
C ASP A 50 2.25 7.88 -3.33
N VAL A 51 2.09 6.63 -3.79
CA VAL A 51 2.73 5.45 -3.18
C VAL A 51 4.23 5.53 -3.28
N ARG A 52 4.90 5.31 -2.16
CA ARG A 52 6.33 5.02 -2.09
C ARG A 52 6.55 3.58 -1.66
N VAL A 53 7.23 2.79 -2.48
CA VAL A 53 7.65 1.43 -2.14
C VAL A 53 8.94 1.49 -1.33
N PHE A 54 8.97 0.81 -0.18
CA PHE A 54 10.19 0.59 0.58
C PHE A 54 10.98 -0.55 -0.05
N ASP A 55 12.18 -0.24 -0.51
CA ASP A 55 13.11 -1.24 -1.04
C ASP A 55 13.99 -1.78 0.10
N PRO A 56 13.85 -3.06 0.49
CA PRO A 56 14.64 -3.66 1.56
C PRO A 56 16.13 -3.75 1.22
N ALA A 57 16.54 -3.63 -0.05
CA ALA A 57 17.95 -3.61 -0.43
C ALA A 57 18.68 -2.32 -0.01
N PHE A 58 17.93 -1.28 0.38
CA PHE A 58 18.46 0.02 0.82
C PHE A 58 18.12 0.36 2.28
N ALA A 59 17.71 -0.64 3.06
CA ALA A 59 17.42 -0.54 4.50
C ALA A 59 18.66 -0.71 5.38
#